data_AF-A0A1D2QZD6-F1
#
_entry.id   AF-A0A1D2QZD6-F1
#
_cell.length_a   1.000
_cell.length_b   1.000
_cell.length_c   1.000
_cell.angle_alpha   90.00
_cell.angle_beta   90.00
_cell.angle_gamma   90.00
#
_symmetry.space_group_name_H-M   'P 1'
#
loop_
_entity.id
_entity.type
_entity.pdbx_description
1 polymer ?
#
loop_
_entity_poly.entity_id
_entity_poly.type
_entity_poly.pdbx_seq_one_letter_code
_entity_poly.pdbx_strand_id
1 'polypeptide(L)'
;MKPDSHKAKADEIKESLNKLLPDSGGKNVVAVVELSYGIALHLIAYGMQIRHNKHLDTHVGLPKYLRGADEDEIASLFEHLDTLRHGRWYGGRGNGDVVKECLKIIDKIERLIKE
;
A
#
# COMPACT_ATOMS: atom_id res chain seq x y z
N MET A 1 10.33 -13.19 5.21
CA MET A 1 9.18 -14.14 5.22
C MET A 1 9.12 -15.02 3.95
N LYS A 2 8.24 -16.05 3.87
CA LYS A 2 7.95 -16.77 2.59
C LYS A 2 6.97 -15.94 1.73
N PRO A 3 6.86 -16.14 0.40
CA PRO A 3 5.97 -15.34 -0.44
C PRO A 3 4.51 -15.44 0.03
N ASP A 4 4.04 -16.66 0.29
CA ASP A 4 2.66 -16.89 0.75
C ASP A 4 2.37 -16.23 2.11
N SER A 5 3.38 -16.07 2.97
CA SER A 5 3.20 -15.34 4.23
C SER A 5 3.10 -13.82 4.04
N HIS A 6 3.67 -13.24 2.99
CA HIS A 6 3.42 -11.82 2.67
C HIS A 6 1.99 -11.61 2.22
N LYS A 7 1.49 -12.46 1.30
CA LYS A 7 0.11 -12.39 0.84
C LYS A 7 -0.88 -12.59 2.01
N ALA A 8 -0.68 -13.63 2.82
CA ALA A 8 -1.53 -13.89 3.98
C ALA A 8 -1.55 -12.70 4.96
N LYS A 9 -0.39 -12.05 5.17
CA LYS A 9 -0.33 -10.87 6.03
C LYS A 9 -1.07 -9.67 5.45
N ALA A 10 -0.97 -9.44 4.14
CA ALA A 10 -1.75 -8.39 3.47
C ALA A 10 -3.26 -8.64 3.63
N ASP A 11 -3.70 -9.88 3.48
CA ASP A 11 -5.11 -10.27 3.60
C ASP A 11 -5.63 -10.07 5.04
N GLU A 12 -4.84 -10.46 6.06
CA GLU A 12 -5.16 -10.21 7.48
C GLU A 12 -5.32 -8.70 7.80
N ILE A 13 -4.44 -7.87 7.26
CA ILE A 13 -4.51 -6.41 7.48
C ILE A 13 -5.72 -5.83 6.73
N LYS A 14 -6.05 -6.33 5.53
CA LYS A 14 -7.27 -5.94 4.79
C LYS A 14 -8.53 -6.24 5.59
N GLU A 15 -8.62 -7.41 6.25
CA GLU A 15 -9.75 -7.72 7.13
C GLU A 15 -9.89 -6.71 8.27
N SER A 16 -8.76 -6.25 8.82
CA SER A 16 -8.76 -5.21 9.86
C SER A 16 -9.19 -3.85 9.31
N LEU A 17 -8.70 -3.46 8.13
CA LEU A 17 -9.12 -2.23 7.44
C LEU A 17 -10.63 -2.25 7.16
N ASN A 18 -11.19 -3.37 6.70
CA ASN A 18 -12.61 -3.51 6.39
C ASN A 18 -13.52 -3.26 7.59
N LYS A 19 -13.05 -3.50 8.83
CA LYS A 19 -13.81 -3.19 10.05
C LYS A 19 -13.94 -1.69 10.32
N LEU A 20 -13.08 -0.88 9.72
CA LEU A 20 -13.09 0.58 9.84
C LEU A 20 -13.92 1.25 8.73
N LEU A 21 -14.33 0.50 7.70
CA LEU A 21 -15.03 1.01 6.54
C LEU A 21 -16.55 0.78 6.61
N PRO A 22 -17.37 1.63 5.96
CA PRO A 22 -16.98 2.85 5.27
C PRO A 22 -16.63 3.99 6.25
N ASP A 23 -15.52 4.70 6.01
CA ASP A 23 -15.11 5.88 6.80
C ASP A 23 -15.20 7.17 5.97
N SER A 24 -16.38 7.44 5.41
CA SER A 24 -16.60 8.57 4.51
C SER A 24 -16.29 9.95 5.15
N GLY A 25 -16.37 10.03 6.48
CA GLY A 25 -15.99 11.23 7.24
C GLY A 25 -14.52 11.29 7.64
N GLY A 26 -13.75 10.22 7.44
CA GLY A 26 -12.33 10.14 7.77
C GLY A 26 -12.03 10.25 9.26
N LYS A 27 -12.88 9.66 10.13
CA LYS A 27 -12.67 9.64 11.58
C LYS A 27 -11.47 8.77 11.97
N ASN A 28 -11.19 7.75 11.17
CA ASN A 28 -10.12 6.77 11.39
C ASN A 28 -8.97 6.96 10.41
N VAL A 29 -8.82 8.14 9.80
CA VAL A 29 -7.93 8.31 8.63
C VAL A 29 -6.48 7.93 8.90
N VAL A 30 -5.96 8.21 10.10
CA VAL A 30 -4.59 7.81 10.48
C VAL A 30 -4.44 6.29 10.44
N ALA A 31 -5.41 5.56 11.02
CA ALA A 31 -5.41 4.11 11.01
C ALA A 31 -5.57 3.56 9.58
N VAL A 32 -6.47 4.13 8.78
CA VAL A 32 -6.67 3.73 7.38
C VAL A 32 -5.38 3.89 6.58
N VAL A 33 -4.66 5.00 6.74
CA VAL A 33 -3.40 5.27 6.04
C VAL A 33 -2.32 4.25 6.43
N GLU A 34 -2.13 4.00 7.73
CA GLU A 34 -1.12 3.04 8.22
C GLU A 34 -1.44 1.60 7.78
N LEU A 35 -2.71 1.19 7.87
CA LEU A 35 -3.14 -0.13 7.41
C LEU A 35 -2.95 -0.28 5.89
N SER A 36 -3.32 0.75 5.12
CA SER A 36 -3.12 0.76 3.67
C SER A 36 -1.65 0.66 3.30
N TYR A 37 -0.77 1.37 4.02
CA TYR A 37 0.67 1.29 3.83
C TYR A 37 1.21 -0.11 4.10
N GLY A 38 0.79 -0.74 5.21
CA GLY A 38 1.17 -2.11 5.53
C GLY A 38 0.68 -3.12 4.48
N ILE A 39 -0.56 -2.99 4.03
CA ILE A 39 -1.13 -3.82 2.94
C ILE A 39 -0.28 -3.68 1.67
N ALA A 40 0.00 -2.45 1.24
CA ALA A 40 0.80 -2.19 0.05
C ALA A 40 2.20 -2.79 0.17
N LEU A 41 2.89 -2.60 1.30
CA LEU A 41 4.22 -3.17 1.55
C LEU A 41 4.23 -4.70 1.41
N HIS A 42 3.26 -5.38 2.03
CA HIS A 42 3.18 -6.84 1.97
C HIS A 42 2.82 -7.35 0.56
N LEU A 43 1.88 -6.69 -0.13
CA LEU A 43 1.55 -7.02 -1.50
C LEU A 43 2.78 -6.86 -2.41
N ILE A 44 3.49 -5.73 -2.31
CA ILE A 44 4.69 -5.46 -3.11
C ILE A 44 5.77 -6.51 -2.84
N ALA A 45 6.03 -6.84 -1.57
CA ALA A 45 7.00 -7.87 -1.21
C ALA A 45 6.64 -9.23 -1.82
N TYR A 46 5.35 -9.59 -1.81
CA TYR A 46 4.86 -10.79 -2.49
C TYR A 46 5.10 -10.72 -4.01
N GLY A 47 4.67 -9.64 -4.67
CA GLY A 47 4.85 -9.42 -6.11
C GLY A 47 6.30 -9.49 -6.56
N MET A 48 7.20 -8.84 -5.83
CA MET A 48 8.63 -8.83 -6.10
C MET A 48 9.27 -10.21 -5.92
N GLN A 49 8.77 -10.99 -4.98
CA GLN A 49 9.25 -12.34 -4.79
C GLN A 49 8.78 -13.27 -5.91
N ILE A 50 7.53 -13.17 -6.36
CA ILE A 50 7.01 -14.07 -7.41
C ILE A 50 7.53 -13.72 -8.82
N ARG A 51 7.71 -12.43 -9.14
CA ARG A 51 8.14 -11.98 -10.49
C ARG A 51 9.65 -11.94 -10.65
N HIS A 52 10.34 -11.50 -9.61
CA HIS A 52 11.77 -11.17 -9.70
C HIS A 52 12.65 -12.07 -8.83
N ASN A 53 12.06 -13.02 -8.10
CA ASN A 53 12.74 -13.84 -7.07
C ASN A 53 13.50 -12.99 -6.04
N LYS A 54 13.02 -11.75 -5.79
CA LYS A 54 13.63 -10.80 -4.85
C LYS A 54 12.83 -10.75 -3.57
N HIS A 55 13.52 -10.97 -2.46
CA HIS A 55 12.91 -10.84 -1.14
C HIS A 55 13.11 -9.41 -0.60
N LEU A 56 12.02 -8.65 -0.49
CA LEU A 56 12.03 -7.29 0.02
C LEU A 56 11.31 -7.26 1.37
N ASP A 57 12.09 -7.27 2.46
CA ASP A 57 11.60 -7.13 3.84
C ASP A 57 11.85 -5.71 4.40
N THR A 58 12.34 -4.77 3.57
CA THR A 58 12.58 -3.37 3.96
C THR A 58 11.72 -2.40 3.15
N HIS A 59 11.18 -1.40 3.83
CA HIS A 59 10.48 -0.28 3.21
C HIS A 59 11.44 0.83 2.75
N VAL A 60 12.66 0.90 3.31
CA VAL A 60 13.65 1.92 2.94
C VAL A 60 14.24 1.61 1.57
N GLY A 61 14.14 2.58 0.66
CA GLY A 61 14.64 2.44 -0.71
C GLY A 61 13.78 1.58 -1.62
N LEU A 62 12.62 1.09 -1.14
CA LEU A 62 11.70 0.25 -1.91
C LEU A 62 11.31 0.87 -3.27
N PRO A 63 10.95 2.17 -3.37
CA PRO A 63 10.65 2.79 -4.66
C PRO A 63 11.81 2.71 -5.66
N LYS A 64 13.05 2.94 -5.21
CA LYS A 64 14.25 2.83 -6.06
C LYS A 64 14.43 1.41 -6.58
N TYR A 65 14.20 0.40 -5.73
CA TYR A 65 14.27 -1.00 -6.14
C TYR A 65 13.20 -1.39 -7.15
N LEU A 66 11.97 -0.89 -6.97
CA LEU A 66 10.86 -1.12 -7.90
C LEU A 66 11.16 -0.54 -9.28
N ARG A 67 11.63 0.71 -9.34
CA ARG A 67 12.05 1.34 -10.61
C ARG A 67 13.19 0.57 -11.29
N GLY A 68 14.15 0.05 -10.51
CA GLY A 68 15.21 -0.81 -11.04
C GLY A 68 14.76 -2.21 -11.49
N ALA A 69 13.48 -2.54 -11.32
CA ALA A 69 12.86 -3.78 -11.78
C ALA A 69 11.71 -3.54 -12.77
N ASP A 70 11.65 -2.33 -13.35
CA ASP A 70 10.61 -1.88 -14.29
C ASP A 70 9.18 -1.85 -13.69
N GLU A 71 9.07 -1.71 -12.36
CA GLU A 71 7.80 -1.62 -11.62
C GLU A 71 7.47 -0.14 -11.26
N ASP A 72 7.65 0.78 -12.21
CA ASP A 72 7.55 2.24 -11.99
C ASP A 72 6.19 2.71 -11.48
N GLU A 73 5.10 2.09 -11.94
CA GLU A 73 3.76 2.45 -11.49
C GLU A 73 3.55 2.07 -10.02
N ILE A 74 3.98 0.87 -9.63
CA ILE A 74 3.92 0.40 -8.24
C ILE A 74 4.79 1.31 -7.35
N ALA A 75 5.98 1.68 -7.81
CA ALA A 75 6.86 2.61 -7.10
C ALA A 75 6.15 3.94 -6.82
N SER A 76 5.53 4.51 -7.85
CA SER A 76 4.86 5.81 -7.77
C SER A 76 3.62 5.78 -6.86
N LEU A 77 2.86 4.68 -6.90
CA LEU A 77 1.72 4.45 -6.00
C LEU A 77 2.16 4.33 -4.54
N PHE A 78 3.25 3.60 -4.27
CA PHE A 78 3.78 3.43 -2.92
C PHE A 78 4.35 4.74 -2.36
N GLU A 79 5.06 5.53 -3.16
CA GLU A 79 5.55 6.86 -2.76
C GLU A 79 4.41 7.84 -2.46
N HIS A 80 3.32 7.77 -3.23
CA HIS A 80 2.12 8.55 -2.94
C HIS A 80 1.52 8.15 -1.59
N LEU A 81 1.41 6.85 -1.31
CA LEU A 81 0.91 6.36 -0.04
C LEU A 81 1.81 6.77 1.14
N ASP A 82 3.13 6.74 0.96
CA ASP A 82 4.10 7.22 1.96
C ASP A 82 3.97 8.74 2.20
N THR A 83 3.65 9.51 1.16
CA THR A 83 3.34 10.95 1.30
C THR A 83 2.10 11.18 2.16
N LEU A 84 1.03 10.39 1.92
CA LEU A 84 -0.19 10.43 2.74
C LEU A 84 0.12 10.05 4.20
N ARG A 85 0.98 9.04 4.41
CA ARG A 85 1.43 8.58 5.73
C ARG A 85 2.15 9.66 6.53
N HIS A 86 3.00 10.46 5.89
CA HIS A 86 3.67 11.59 6.53
C HIS A 86 2.74 12.79 6.81
N GLY A 87 1.43 12.65 6.59
CA GLY A 87 0.49 13.72 6.80
C GLY A 87 0.71 14.90 5.85
N ARG A 88 1.20 14.64 4.64
CA ARG A 88 1.40 15.68 3.61
C ARG A 88 0.26 15.62 2.61
N TRP A 89 -0.64 16.60 2.70
CA TRP A 89 -1.88 16.67 1.93
C TRP A 89 -1.83 17.92 1.05
N TYR A 90 -1.94 17.75 -0.26
CA TYR A 90 -2.09 18.90 -1.15
C TYR A 90 -3.49 19.52 -1.01
N GLY A 91 -3.58 20.85 -0.94
CA GLY A 91 -4.79 21.60 -1.27
C GLY A 91 -5.98 21.48 -0.30
N GLY A 92 -5.77 21.23 1.00
CA GLY A 92 -6.85 21.24 1.99
C GLY A 92 -7.85 20.09 1.87
N ARG A 93 -7.43 18.94 1.30
CA ARG A 93 -8.24 17.72 1.24
C ARG A 93 -8.78 17.32 2.62
N GLY A 94 -10.04 16.92 2.65
CA GLY A 94 -10.65 16.36 3.86
C GLY A 94 -10.20 14.93 4.13
N ASN A 95 -10.30 14.49 5.39
CA ASN A 95 -9.90 13.15 5.81
C ASN A 95 -10.59 12.03 5.00
N GLY A 96 -11.88 12.19 4.70
CA GLY A 96 -12.62 11.22 3.88
C GLY A 96 -12.07 11.05 2.46
N ASP A 97 -11.46 12.09 1.88
CA ASP A 97 -10.86 11.99 0.55
C ASP A 97 -9.54 11.22 0.57
N VAL A 98 -8.78 11.31 1.65
CA VAL A 98 -7.59 10.46 1.82
C VAL A 98 -7.94 9.02 2.11
N VAL A 99 -9.00 8.75 2.88
CA VAL A 99 -9.52 7.38 3.00
C VAL A 99 -9.78 6.81 1.60
N LYS A 100 -10.52 7.52 0.74
CA LYS A 100 -10.80 7.08 -0.63
C LYS A 100 -9.52 6.86 -1.46
N GLU A 101 -8.57 7.79 -1.36
CA GLU A 101 -7.32 7.70 -2.12
C GLU A 101 -6.46 6.51 -1.67
N CYS A 102 -6.36 6.25 -0.38
CA CYS A 102 -5.68 5.06 0.15
C CYS A 102 -6.30 3.77 -0.38
N LEU A 103 -7.63 3.65 -0.36
CA LEU A 103 -8.35 2.47 -0.88
C LEU A 103 -8.11 2.27 -2.39
N LYS A 104 -8.08 3.37 -3.15
CA LYS A 104 -7.78 3.34 -4.57
C LYS A 104 -6.34 2.90 -4.84
N ILE A 105 -5.38 3.36 -4.05
CA ILE A 105 -3.96 2.97 -4.19
C ILE A 105 -3.78 1.47 -3.92
N ILE A 106 -4.34 0.93 -2.83
CA ILE A 106 -4.19 -0.50 -2.52
C ILE A 106 -4.86 -1.40 -3.57
N ASP A 107 -6.04 -1.02 -4.09
CA ASP A 107 -6.72 -1.78 -5.16
C ASP A 107 -5.87 -1.80 -6.44
N LYS A 108 -5.29 -0.66 -6.81
CA LYS A 108 -4.38 -0.58 -7.97
C LYS A 108 -3.14 -1.45 -7.80
N ILE A 109 -2.46 -1.36 -6.66
CA ILE A 109 -1.27 -2.17 -6.37
C ILE A 109 -1.64 -3.67 -6.44
N GLU A 110 -2.77 -4.06 -5.86
CA GLU A 110 -3.21 -5.46 -5.90
C GLU A 110 -3.46 -5.97 -7.33
N ARG A 111 -4.10 -5.17 -8.19
CA ARG A 111 -4.31 -5.54 -9.60
C ARG A 111 -2.98 -5.66 -10.33
N LEU A 112 -2.12 -4.66 -10.17
CA LEU A 112 -0.79 -4.61 -10.78
C LEU A 112 0.12 -5.74 -10.36
N ILE A 113 -0.14 -6.45 -9.25
CA ILE A 113 0.62 -7.63 -8.79
C ILE A 113 0.05 -8.95 -9.34
N LYS A 114 -1.23 -8.97 -9.74
CA LYS A 114 -1.90 -10.15 -10.30
C LYS A 114 -1.68 -10.35 -11.79
N GLU A 115 -1.26 -9.29 -12.49
CA GLU A 115 -0.88 -9.30 -13.92
C GLU A 115 0.44 -10.05 -14.19
#